data_AF-X0TGN1-F1
#
_entry.id   AF-X0TGN1-F1
#
_cell.length_a   1.000
_cell.length_b   1.000
_cell.length_c   1.000
_cell.angle_alpha   90.00
_cell.angle_beta   90.00
_cell.angle_gamma   90.00
#
_symmetry.space_group_name_H-M   'P 1'
#
loop_
_entity.id
_entity.type
_entity.pdbx_description
1 polymer ?
#
loop_
_entity_poly.entity_id
_entity_poly.type
_entity_poly.pdbx_seq_one_letter_code
_entity_poly.pdbx_strand_id
1 'polypeptide(L)'
;TGNGAVPVMALQYADENKMHFDVHGVDLADIDPGRFVDPPVAGFERVQFLGCTDIGALPYADGSMDLVTSQFALEYMPLEPALDEINRVLGSCGSLAALIHSTQSIPIQGSRLDLDDLNRMVDLDLLGSCRALLATEAQGNKFNPDCTSHPEFQNAKRDFARVAGQLFSGLNFTKPPAFVP
;
A
#
# COMPACT_ATOMS: atom_id res chain seq x y z
N THR A 1 2.46 -3.08 12.67
CA THR A 1 3.21 -1.92 13.23
C THR A 1 2.92 -0.64 12.51
N GLY A 2 3.21 -0.52 11.21
CA GLY A 2 3.01 0.73 10.48
C GLY A 2 3.58 1.94 11.23
N ASN A 3 2.85 3.05 11.25
CA ASN A 3 3.23 4.26 12.00
C ASN A 3 2.91 4.19 13.52
N GLY A 4 2.74 2.99 14.08
CA GLY A 4 2.59 2.75 15.53
C GLY A 4 1.20 3.01 16.13
N ALA A 5 0.17 3.28 15.32
CA ALA A 5 -1.19 3.54 15.81
C ALA A 5 -1.79 2.37 16.63
N VAL A 6 -1.64 1.13 16.15
CA VAL A 6 -2.19 -0.06 16.85
C VAL A 6 -1.53 -0.29 18.21
N PRO A 7 -0.19 -0.31 18.34
CA PRO A 7 0.48 -0.34 19.65
C PRO A 7 0.01 0.74 20.63
N VAL A 8 -0.17 1.98 20.17
CA VAL A 8 -0.64 3.09 21.03
C VAL A 8 -2.09 2.86 21.47
N MET A 9 -2.97 2.41 20.58
CA MET A 9 -4.36 2.08 20.95
C MET A 9 -4.41 0.94 21.98
N ALA A 10 -3.52 -0.06 21.88
CA ALA A 10 -3.44 -1.14 22.86
C ALA A 10 -3.03 -0.61 24.25
N LEU A 11 -2.08 0.33 24.32
CA LEU A 11 -1.70 0.98 25.58
C LEU A 11 -2.81 1.84 26.17
N GLN A 12 -3.54 2.60 25.34
CA GLN A 12 -4.69 3.38 25.79
C GLN A 12 -5.77 2.48 26.38
N TYR A 13 -6.11 1.38 25.70
CA TYR A 13 -7.03 0.37 26.22
C TYR A 13 -6.54 -0.21 27.55
N ALA A 14 -5.25 -0.52 27.68
CA ALA A 14 -4.68 -1.03 28.91
C ALA A 14 -4.85 -0.03 30.07
N ASP A 15 -4.55 1.26 29.83
CA ASP A 15 -4.69 2.31 30.84
C ASP A 15 -6.14 2.48 31.30
N GLU A 16 -7.08 2.53 30.36
CA GLU A 16 -8.52 2.65 30.64
C GLU A 16 -9.05 1.47 31.46
N ASN A 17 -8.50 0.27 31.24
CA ASN A 17 -8.90 -0.96 31.93
C ASN A 17 -7.99 -1.32 33.11
N LYS A 18 -7.04 -0.45 33.50
CA LYS A 18 -6.06 -0.67 34.58
C LYS A 18 -5.27 -1.98 34.42
N MET A 19 -4.95 -2.32 33.17
CA MET A 19 -4.08 -3.42 32.81
C MET A 19 -2.67 -2.91 32.55
N HIS A 20 -1.71 -3.84 32.51
CA HIS A 20 -0.34 -3.55 32.11
C HIS A 20 0.02 -4.43 30.92
N PHE A 21 0.33 -3.80 29.79
CA PHE A 21 0.84 -4.47 28.59
C PHE A 21 2.29 -4.06 28.36
N ASP A 22 3.14 -5.05 28.09
CA ASP A 22 4.44 -4.83 27.45
C ASP A 22 4.21 -4.92 25.94
N VAL A 23 4.37 -3.79 25.24
CA VAL A 23 3.94 -3.68 23.84
C VAL A 23 5.16 -3.54 22.96
N HIS A 24 5.30 -4.50 22.04
CA HIS A 24 6.33 -4.50 21.02
C HIS A 24 5.72 -4.23 19.65
N GLY A 25 6.43 -3.44 18.85
CA GLY A 25 6.11 -3.21 17.46
C GLY A 25 7.28 -3.62 16.57
N VAL A 26 7.14 -4.73 15.82
CA VAL A 26 8.10 -5.16 14.79
C VAL A 26 7.67 -4.80 13.37
N ASP A 27 8.58 -4.28 12.56
CA ASP A 27 8.36 -4.04 11.13
C ASP A 27 9.58 -4.44 10.30
N LEU A 28 9.36 -4.91 9.08
CA LEU A 28 10.46 -5.22 8.16
C LEU A 28 11.17 -3.95 7.70
N ALA A 29 10.45 -2.83 7.59
CA ALA A 29 11.05 -1.54 7.29
C ALA A 29 11.85 -1.02 8.50
N ASP A 30 12.83 -0.16 8.22
CA ASP A 30 13.48 0.63 9.26
C ASP A 30 12.50 1.70 9.76
N ILE A 31 11.97 1.53 10.97
CA ILE A 31 10.92 2.38 11.53
C ILE A 31 11.41 3.14 12.76
N ASP A 32 11.03 4.42 12.83
CA ASP A 32 11.17 5.27 14.01
C ASP A 32 9.91 6.13 14.18
N PRO A 33 8.77 5.53 14.59
CA PRO A 33 7.48 6.21 14.54
C PRO A 33 7.42 7.46 15.41
N GLY A 34 8.12 7.48 16.55
CA GLY A 34 8.17 8.63 17.46
C GLY A 34 8.85 9.86 16.86
N ARG A 35 9.70 9.69 15.83
CA ARG A 35 10.41 10.80 15.17
C ARG A 35 9.59 11.52 14.11
N PHE A 36 8.59 10.87 13.53
CA PHE A 36 7.82 11.42 12.40
C PHE A 36 6.45 11.99 12.81
N VAL A 37 6.15 12.03 14.11
CA VAL A 37 4.87 12.49 14.63
C VAL A 37 5.09 13.75 15.48
N ASP A 38 4.59 14.89 14.99
CA ASP A 38 4.59 16.19 15.68
C ASP A 38 3.15 16.73 15.77
N PRO A 39 2.58 16.98 16.97
CA PRO A 39 3.20 16.79 18.28
C PRO A 39 3.40 15.31 18.65
N PRO A 40 4.38 14.98 19.52
CA PRO A 40 4.55 13.62 20.01
C PRO A 40 3.26 13.07 20.57
N VAL A 41 2.83 11.90 20.07
CA VAL A 41 1.67 11.20 20.60
C VAL A 41 2.08 10.47 21.88
N ALA A 42 1.35 10.72 22.97
CA ALA A 42 1.62 10.06 24.24
C ALA A 42 1.49 8.54 24.10
N GLY A 43 2.44 7.80 24.68
CA GLY A 43 2.45 6.34 24.69
C GLY A 43 3.41 5.71 23.68
N PHE A 44 3.93 6.45 22.70
CA PHE A 44 4.97 5.91 21.79
C PHE A 44 6.23 5.50 22.57
N GLU A 45 6.59 6.25 23.61
CA GLU A 45 7.74 5.96 24.48
C GLU A 45 7.59 4.67 25.31
N ARG A 46 6.36 4.15 25.41
CA ARG A 46 6.04 2.90 26.11
C ARG A 46 6.02 1.68 25.18
N VAL A 47 6.15 1.88 23.87
CA VAL A 47 6.20 0.81 22.88
C VAL A 47 7.65 0.55 22.49
N GLN A 48 8.07 -0.71 22.52
CA GLN A 48 9.36 -1.13 21.99
C GLN A 48 9.24 -1.33 20.49
N PHE A 49 9.68 -0.34 19.69
CA PHE A 49 9.70 -0.46 18.23
C PHE A 49 11.00 -1.09 17.75
N LEU A 50 10.89 -2.13 16.93
CA LEU A 50 11.99 -2.81 16.26
C LEU A 50 11.75 -2.78 14.74
N GLY A 51 12.50 -1.92 14.05
CA GLY A 51 12.58 -1.96 12.59
C GLY A 51 13.47 -3.10 12.10
N CYS A 52 13.54 -3.26 10.78
CA CYS A 52 14.36 -4.27 10.11
C CYS A 52 14.15 -5.70 10.66
N THR A 53 12.95 -6.01 11.14
CA THR A 53 12.61 -7.25 11.81
C THR A 53 11.60 -8.02 10.98
N ASP A 54 12.03 -9.18 10.47
CA ASP A 54 11.17 -10.10 9.74
C ASP A 54 10.27 -10.86 10.72
N ILE A 55 8.97 -10.92 10.42
CA ILE A 55 8.00 -11.68 11.21
C ILE A 55 8.15 -13.19 11.05
N GLY A 56 8.85 -13.65 10.02
CA GLY A 56 9.30 -15.04 9.89
C GLY A 56 10.51 -15.38 10.77
N ALA A 57 11.10 -14.40 11.46
CA ALA A 57 12.25 -14.58 12.35
C ALA A 57 12.22 -13.56 13.50
N LEU A 58 11.22 -13.66 14.37
CA LEU A 58 11.00 -12.76 15.49
C LEU A 58 12.07 -12.95 16.58
N PRO A 59 12.62 -11.86 17.13
CA PRO A 59 13.71 -11.90 18.12
C PRO A 59 13.19 -12.19 19.54
N TYR A 60 12.20 -13.08 19.65
CA TYR A 60 11.54 -13.43 20.92
C TYR A 60 11.68 -14.91 21.20
N ALA A 61 11.65 -15.27 22.49
CA ALA A 61 11.73 -16.65 22.91
C ALA A 61 10.41 -17.40 22.63
N ASP A 62 10.47 -18.72 22.62
CA ASP A 62 9.29 -19.56 22.46
C ASP A 62 8.29 -19.29 23.60
N GLY A 63 7.01 -19.10 23.26
CA GLY A 63 5.94 -18.84 24.22
C GLY A 63 6.10 -17.57 25.05
N SER A 64 6.87 -16.58 24.59
CA SER A 64 7.08 -15.33 25.33
C SER A 64 6.03 -14.26 25.04
N MET A 65 5.08 -14.50 24.13
CA MET A 65 4.04 -13.55 23.73
C MET A 65 2.65 -14.07 24.07
N ASP A 66 1.84 -13.28 24.76
CA ASP A 66 0.44 -13.64 25.05
C ASP A 66 -0.50 -13.32 23.86
N LEU A 67 -0.15 -12.30 23.06
CA LEU A 67 -0.96 -11.84 21.95
C LEU A 67 -0.05 -11.30 20.83
N VAL A 68 -0.27 -11.80 19.61
CA VAL A 68 0.28 -11.22 18.39
C VAL A 68 -0.87 -10.59 17.63
N THR A 69 -0.68 -9.35 17.20
CA THR A 69 -1.63 -8.67 16.32
C THR A 69 -0.98 -8.37 14.98
N SER A 70 -1.76 -8.49 13.90
CA SER A 70 -1.30 -8.15 12.55
C SER A 70 -2.38 -7.37 11.81
N GLN A 71 -2.01 -6.21 11.29
CA GLN A 71 -2.88 -5.43 10.43
C GLN A 71 -2.30 -5.44 9.03
N PHE A 72 -2.93 -6.18 8.11
CA PHE A 72 -2.58 -6.36 6.70
C PHE A 72 -1.20 -6.97 6.41
N ALA A 73 -0.28 -7.02 7.37
CA ALA A 73 1.09 -7.47 7.13
C ALA A 73 1.15 -8.91 6.60
N LEU A 74 0.32 -9.83 7.14
CA LEU A 74 0.28 -11.24 6.71
C LEU A 74 -0.03 -11.44 5.22
N GLU A 75 -0.59 -10.44 4.53
CA GLU A 75 -0.91 -10.50 3.10
C GLU A 75 0.33 -10.37 2.20
N TYR A 76 1.42 -9.80 2.72
CA TYR A 76 2.59 -9.38 1.93
C TYR A 76 3.83 -10.24 2.16
N MET A 77 3.66 -11.42 2.78
CA MET A 77 4.75 -12.28 3.21
C MET A 77 4.45 -13.76 2.96
N PRO A 78 5.48 -14.62 2.96
CA PRO A 78 5.27 -16.07 3.00
C PRO A 78 4.47 -16.46 4.24
N LEU A 79 3.21 -16.84 4.04
CA LEU A 79 2.25 -17.04 5.13
C LEU A 79 2.66 -18.20 6.06
N GLU A 80 3.05 -19.35 5.50
CA GLU A 80 3.40 -20.53 6.30
C GLU A 80 4.58 -20.25 7.25
N PRO A 81 5.75 -19.76 6.80
CA PRO A 81 6.84 -19.38 7.71
C PRO A 81 6.45 -18.35 8.76
N ALA A 82 5.64 -17.35 8.38
CA ALA A 82 5.18 -16.33 9.32
C ALA A 82 4.27 -16.92 10.41
N LEU A 83 3.35 -17.82 10.04
CA LEU A 83 2.46 -18.48 11.00
C LEU A 83 3.22 -19.44 11.92
N ASP A 84 4.21 -20.15 11.41
CA ASP A 84 5.08 -21.02 12.23
C ASP A 84 5.82 -20.20 13.28
N GLU A 85 6.39 -19.07 12.88
CA GLU A 85 7.12 -18.19 13.78
C GLU A 85 6.20 -17.49 14.80
N ILE A 86 5.03 -17.03 14.37
CA ILE A 86 4.00 -16.48 15.27
C ILE A 86 3.57 -17.53 16.30
N ASN A 87 3.31 -18.76 15.85
CA ASN A 87 2.93 -19.85 16.73
C ASN A 87 4.05 -20.20 17.73
N ARG A 88 5.32 -20.14 17.30
CA ARG A 88 6.49 -20.34 18.18
C ARG A 88 6.51 -19.32 19.31
N VAL A 89 6.38 -18.03 19.01
CA VAL A 89 6.44 -16.98 20.05
C VAL A 89 5.18 -16.92 20.92
N LEU A 90 4.02 -17.33 20.42
CA LEU A 90 2.76 -17.39 21.20
C LEU A 90 2.73 -18.56 22.20
N GLY A 91 3.34 -19.69 21.86
CA GLY A 91 3.24 -20.91 22.66
C GLY A 91 1.80 -21.43 22.76
N SER A 92 1.50 -22.22 23.79
CA SER A 92 0.23 -22.95 23.89
C SER A 92 -0.97 -22.12 24.36
N CYS A 93 -0.73 -20.93 24.93
CA CYS A 93 -1.77 -20.10 25.55
C CYS A 93 -1.97 -18.76 24.85
N GLY A 94 -1.08 -18.39 23.92
CA GLY A 94 -1.15 -17.14 23.20
C GLY A 94 -2.22 -17.14 22.12
N SER A 95 -2.58 -15.95 21.64
CA SER A 95 -3.55 -15.77 20.55
C SER A 95 -3.02 -14.89 19.43
N LEU A 96 -3.48 -15.15 18.20
CA LEU A 96 -3.28 -14.29 17.04
C LEU A 96 -4.57 -13.55 16.72
N ALA A 97 -4.51 -12.23 16.61
CA ALA A 97 -5.59 -11.40 16.06
C ALA A 97 -5.10 -10.68 14.80
N ALA A 98 -5.63 -11.07 13.64
CA ALA A 98 -5.23 -10.51 12.36
C ALA A 98 -6.39 -9.81 11.64
N LEU A 99 -6.11 -8.64 11.07
CA LEU A 99 -6.97 -7.98 10.10
C LEU A 99 -6.42 -8.23 8.70
N ILE A 100 -7.20 -8.90 7.86
CA ILE A 100 -6.82 -9.31 6.51
C ILE A 100 -7.95 -8.92 5.54
N HIS A 101 -7.60 -8.49 4.33
CA HIS A 101 -8.54 -8.25 3.26
C HIS A 101 -9.23 -9.54 2.83
N SER A 102 -10.56 -9.52 2.85
CA SER A 102 -11.35 -10.53 2.15
C SER A 102 -11.15 -10.38 0.63
N THR A 103 -11.08 -11.51 -0.07
CA THR A 103 -11.04 -11.56 -1.55
C THR A 103 -12.29 -10.99 -2.21
N GLN A 104 -13.35 -10.75 -1.41
CA GLN A 104 -14.60 -10.12 -1.82
C GLN A 104 -14.74 -8.67 -1.32
N SER A 105 -13.72 -8.13 -0.65
CA SER A 105 -13.78 -6.77 -0.10
C SER A 105 -13.88 -5.71 -1.22
N ILE A 106 -14.53 -4.59 -0.92
CA ILE A 106 -14.70 -3.46 -1.85
C ILE A 106 -13.36 -2.96 -2.40
N PRO A 107 -12.28 -2.81 -1.59
CA PRO A 107 -10.97 -2.43 -2.12
C PRO A 107 -10.46 -3.39 -3.20
N ILE A 108 -10.59 -4.70 -2.99
CA ILE A 108 -10.15 -5.71 -3.95
C ILE A 108 -10.98 -5.65 -5.25
N GLN A 109 -12.28 -5.35 -5.16
CA GLN A 109 -13.12 -5.17 -6.34
C GLN A 109 -12.69 -3.94 -7.15
N GLY A 110 -12.43 -2.81 -6.49
CA GLY A 110 -11.92 -1.60 -7.13
C GLY A 110 -10.56 -1.83 -7.77
N SER A 111 -9.61 -2.43 -7.05
CA SER A 111 -8.28 -2.71 -7.57
C SER A 111 -8.28 -3.65 -8.77
N ARG A 112 -9.25 -4.55 -8.92
CA ARG A 112 -9.39 -5.37 -10.13
C ARG A 112 -9.78 -4.53 -11.34
N LEU A 113 -10.71 -3.59 -11.17
CA LEU A 113 -11.08 -2.65 -12.24
C LEU A 113 -9.88 -1.76 -12.62
N ASP A 114 -9.17 -1.23 -11.62
CA ASP A 114 -7.97 -0.42 -11.86
C ASP A 114 -6.89 -1.22 -12.61
N LEU A 115 -6.71 -2.50 -12.29
CA LEU A 115 -5.76 -3.37 -13.00
C LEU A 115 -6.18 -3.63 -14.44
N ASP A 116 -7.46 -3.85 -14.71
CA ASP A 116 -7.98 -4.01 -16.07
C ASP A 116 -7.75 -2.74 -16.90
N ASP A 117 -7.98 -1.57 -16.30
CA ASP A 117 -7.74 -0.26 -16.93
C ASP A 117 -6.24 -0.05 -17.20
N LEU A 118 -5.37 -0.37 -16.24
CA LEU A 118 -3.92 -0.29 -16.41
C LEU A 118 -3.41 -1.23 -17.51
N ASN A 119 -3.88 -2.48 -17.54
CA ASN A 119 -3.54 -3.44 -18.59
C ASN A 119 -3.97 -2.90 -19.96
N ARG A 120 -5.16 -2.30 -20.06
CA ARG A 120 -5.64 -1.68 -21.29
C ARG A 120 -4.76 -0.49 -21.72
N MET A 121 -4.28 0.32 -20.78
CA MET A 121 -3.33 1.40 -21.08
C MET A 121 -2.01 0.88 -21.64
N VAL A 122 -1.53 -0.25 -21.11
CA VAL A 122 -0.31 -0.93 -21.60
C VAL A 122 -0.54 -1.53 -22.98
N ASP A 123 -1.61 -2.29 -23.18
CA ASP A 123 -1.95 -2.96 -24.44
C ASP A 123 -2.14 -1.97 -25.60
N LEU A 124 -2.71 -0.80 -25.31
CA LEU A 124 -2.90 0.26 -26.29
C LEU A 124 -1.65 1.11 -26.53
N ASP A 125 -0.55 0.85 -25.81
CA ASP A 125 0.67 1.66 -25.80
C ASP A 125 0.40 3.15 -25.57
N LEU A 126 -0.47 3.47 -24.60
CA LEU A 126 -0.84 4.85 -24.29
C LEU A 126 0.40 5.68 -23.93
N LEU A 127 1.30 5.15 -23.10
CA LEU A 127 2.51 5.85 -22.72
C LEU A 127 3.48 6.05 -23.88
N GLY A 128 3.57 5.10 -24.83
CA GLY A 128 4.33 5.26 -26.06
C GLY A 128 3.77 6.36 -26.94
N SER A 129 2.45 6.39 -27.15
CA SER A 129 1.79 7.43 -27.95
C SER A 129 1.92 8.82 -27.31
N CYS A 130 1.79 8.94 -25.98
CA CYS A 130 2.07 10.17 -25.23
C CYS A 130 3.51 10.64 -25.43
N ARG A 131 4.48 9.73 -25.29
CA ARG A 131 5.90 10.03 -25.46
C ARG A 131 6.19 10.52 -26.87
N ALA A 132 5.63 9.88 -27.89
CA ALA A 132 5.80 10.27 -29.28
C ALA A 132 5.26 11.69 -29.52
N LEU A 133 4.07 12.01 -29.01
CA LEU A 133 3.48 13.35 -29.09
C LEU A 133 4.37 14.39 -28.41
N LEU A 134 4.76 14.16 -27.15
CA LEU A 134 5.62 15.07 -26.38
C LEU A 134 7.00 15.27 -27.03
N ALA A 135 7.57 14.23 -27.65
CA ALA A 135 8.84 14.33 -28.36
C ALA A 135 8.75 15.30 -29.55
N THR A 136 7.66 15.26 -30.30
CA THR A 136 7.43 16.20 -31.42
C THR A 136 7.23 17.64 -30.94
N GLU A 137 6.55 17.85 -29.81
CA GLU A 137 6.43 19.18 -29.19
C GLU A 137 7.77 19.72 -28.69
N ALA A 138 8.56 18.89 -28.01
CA ALA A 138 9.87 19.26 -27.47
C ALA A 138 10.90 19.59 -28.57
N GLN A 139 10.83 18.92 -29.72
CA GLN A 139 11.64 19.23 -30.91
C GLN A 139 11.17 20.53 -31.57
N GLY A 140 9.87 20.75 -31.64
CA GLY A 140 9.25 21.99 -32.11
C GLY A 140 9.69 23.23 -31.34
N ASN A 141 9.67 23.14 -30.01
CA ASN A 141 10.02 24.25 -29.12
C ASN A 141 11.51 24.67 -29.18
N LYS A 142 12.38 23.88 -29.82
CA LYS A 142 13.81 24.19 -30.02
C LYS A 142 14.13 24.83 -31.37
N PHE A 143 13.27 24.71 -32.40
CA PHE A 143 13.63 25.10 -33.77
C PHE A 143 12.52 25.76 -34.61
N ASN A 144 11.23 25.66 -34.25
CA ASN A 144 10.15 26.26 -35.05
C ASN A 144 8.90 26.58 -34.20
N PRO A 145 8.48 27.85 -34.08
CA PRO A 145 7.29 28.24 -33.30
C PRO A 145 5.97 27.68 -33.84
N ASP A 146 5.95 27.11 -35.05
CA ASP A 146 4.75 26.53 -35.67
C ASP A 146 4.79 25.00 -35.73
N CYS A 147 5.43 24.35 -34.74
CA CYS A 147 5.57 22.89 -34.68
C CYS A 147 4.26 22.11 -34.75
N THR A 148 3.15 22.75 -34.38
CA THR A 148 1.82 22.15 -34.41
C THR A 148 1.29 21.93 -35.83
N SER A 149 1.82 22.60 -36.86
CA SER A 149 1.43 22.38 -38.26
C SER A 149 2.26 21.28 -38.95
N HIS A 150 3.28 20.75 -38.28
CA HIS A 150 4.18 19.73 -38.86
C HIS A 150 3.47 18.38 -39.02
N PRO A 151 3.67 17.66 -40.16
CA PRO A 151 3.04 16.37 -40.41
C PRO A 151 3.31 15.32 -39.32
N GLU A 152 4.51 15.30 -38.75
CA GLU A 152 4.88 14.36 -37.69
C GLU A 152 4.10 14.62 -36.39
N PHE A 153 3.94 15.89 -36.01
CA PHE A 153 3.11 16.26 -34.86
C PHE A 153 1.64 15.88 -35.10
N GLN A 154 1.11 16.16 -36.29
CA GLN A 154 -0.28 15.81 -36.64
C GLN A 154 -0.50 14.28 -36.67
N ASN A 155 0.50 13.50 -37.06
CA ASN A 155 0.44 12.04 -37.01
C ASN A 155 0.48 11.54 -35.57
N ALA A 156 1.41 12.02 -34.75
CA ALA A 156 1.50 11.64 -33.33
C ALA A 156 0.23 12.04 -32.55
N LYS A 157 -0.32 13.23 -32.82
CA LYS A 157 -1.58 13.70 -32.23
C LYS A 157 -2.76 12.82 -32.60
N ARG A 158 -2.89 12.42 -33.88
CA ARG A 158 -3.96 11.51 -34.33
C ARG A 158 -3.82 10.14 -33.69
N ASP A 159 -2.60 9.63 -33.58
CA ASP A 159 -2.35 8.33 -32.98
C ASP A 159 -2.68 8.32 -31.48
N PHE A 160 -2.23 9.33 -30.74
CA PHE A 160 -2.62 9.54 -29.34
C PHE A 160 -4.13 9.65 -29.19
N ALA A 161 -4.81 10.46 -30.02
CA ALA A 161 -6.26 10.61 -29.96
C ALA A 161 -7.01 9.29 -30.23
N ARG A 162 -6.51 8.46 -31.15
CA ARG A 162 -7.04 7.13 -31.44
C ARG A 162 -6.89 6.21 -30.22
N VAL A 163 -5.68 6.14 -29.66
CA VAL A 163 -5.36 5.30 -28.49
C VAL A 163 -6.17 5.73 -27.25
N ALA A 164 -6.20 7.03 -26.96
CA ALA A 164 -7.00 7.59 -25.87
C ALA A 164 -8.50 7.32 -26.07
N GLY A 165 -9.02 7.48 -27.29
CA GLY A 165 -10.41 7.14 -27.61
C GLY A 165 -10.74 5.67 -27.38
N GLN A 166 -9.84 4.75 -27.74
CA GLN A 166 -9.99 3.32 -27.49
C GLN A 166 -9.96 2.99 -26.00
N LEU A 167 -9.15 3.69 -25.20
CA LEU A 167 -9.17 3.59 -23.75
C LEU A 167 -10.55 4.02 -23.21
N PHE A 168 -10.97 5.27 -23.47
CA PHE A 168 -12.22 5.82 -22.95
C PHE A 168 -13.48 5.08 -23.39
N SER A 169 -13.47 4.45 -24.57
CA SER A 169 -14.59 3.61 -25.04
C SER A 169 -14.73 2.29 -24.27
N GLY A 170 -13.69 1.86 -23.55
CA GLY A 170 -13.70 0.65 -22.73
C GLY A 170 -13.64 0.89 -21.22
N LEU A 171 -13.41 2.13 -20.78
CA LEU A 171 -13.44 2.49 -19.37
C LEU A 171 -14.88 2.50 -18.86
N ASN A 172 -15.17 1.65 -17.88
CA ASN A 172 -16.37 1.79 -17.08
C ASN A 172 -16.11 2.89 -16.04
N PHE A 173 -16.53 4.12 -16.33
CA PHE A 173 -16.68 5.16 -15.31
C PHE A 173 -17.89 4.83 -14.40
N THR A 174 -17.89 3.65 -13.79
CA THR A 174 -18.80 3.39 -12.68
C THR A 174 -18.33 4.28 -11.54
N LYS A 175 -19.20 5.21 -11.16
CA LYS A 175 -19.11 6.01 -9.94
C LYS A 175 -18.52 5.13 -8.82
N PRO A 176 -17.49 5.57 -8.07
CA PRO A 176 -16.99 4.77 -6.96
C PRO A 176 -18.18 4.37 -6.09
N PRO A 177 -18.26 3.11 -5.61
CA PRO A 177 -19.36 2.67 -4.78
C PRO A 177 -19.52 3.69 -3.66
N ALA A 178 -20.73 4.22 -3.49
CA ALA A 178 -21.00 5.14 -2.41
C ALA A 178 -20.57 4.46 -1.12
N PHE A 179 -19.68 5.11 -0.36
CA PHE A 179 -19.40 4.70 1.01
C PHE A 179 -20.72 4.86 1.77
N VAL A 180 -21.42 3.75 1.98
CA VAL A 180 -22.54 3.71 2.92
C VAL A 180 -21.92 3.35 4.26
N PRO A 181 -21.96 4.25 5.26
CA PRO A 181 -21.39 4.01 6.58
C PRO A 181 -22.09 2.86 7.31
#